data_AF-A0A950QRC1-F1
#
_entry.id   AF-A0A950QRC1-F1
#
_cell.length_a   1.000
_cell.length_b   1.000
_cell.length_c   1.000
_cell.angle_alpha   90.00
_cell.angle_beta   90.00
_cell.angle_gamma   90.00
#
_symmetry.space_group_name_H-M   'P 1'
#
loop_
_entity.id
_entity.type
_entity.pdbx_description
1 polymer ?
#
loop_
_entity_poly.entity_id
_entity_poly.type
_entity_poly.pdbx_seq_one_letter_code
_entity_poly.pdbx_strand_id
1 'polypeptide(L)' 'MEVFLATGLTPGKAQPEDDERIKTRFFPFPEALRMAQDGSIQDAKTLASLFWLDSAF' A
#
# COMPACT_ATOMS: atom_id res chain seq x y z
N MET A 1 -9.73 12.43 1.55
CA MET A 1 -8.94 11.19 1.53
C MET A 1 -8.30 11.09 2.89
N GLU A 2 -8.59 10.03 3.62
CA GLU A 2 -7.98 9.75 4.91
C GLU A 2 -6.98 8.60 4.73
N VAL A 3 -5.87 8.66 5.45
CA VAL A 3 -4.81 7.64 5.40
C VAL A 3 -4.66 7.05 6.79
N PHE A 4 -4.70 5.72 6.89
CA PHE A 4 -4.58 4.98 8.15
C PHE A 4 -3.38 4.06 8.09
N LEU A 5 -2.59 4.01 9.17
CA LEU A 5 -1.47 3.07 9.32
C LEU A 5 -1.92 1.87 10.16
N ALA A 6 -2.07 0.72 9.53
CA ALA A 6 -2.44 -0.51 10.22
C ALA A 6 -1.19 -1.26 10.71
N THR A 7 -1.11 -1.50 12.02
CA THR A 7 -0.02 -2.24 12.69
C THR A 7 -0.58 -3.34 13.59
N GLY A 8 0.25 -4.32 13.99
CA GLY A 8 -0.20 -5.42 14.85
C GLY A 8 -1.15 -6.39 14.13
N LEU A 9 -0.89 -6.64 12.85
CA LEU A 9 -1.76 -7.43 11.98
C LEU A 9 -1.77 -8.91 12.34
N THR A 10 -2.94 -9.55 12.20
CA THR A 10 -3.12 -11.00 12.20
C THR A 10 -3.63 -11.48 10.84
N PRO A 11 -3.22 -12.67 10.35
CA PRO A 11 -3.71 -13.17 9.07
C PRO A 11 -5.22 -13.46 9.10
N GLY A 12 -5.97 -12.86 8.18
CA GLY A 12 -7.39 -13.11 7.96
C GLY A 12 -7.67 -13.89 6.68
N LYS A 13 -8.91 -14.35 6.51
CA LYS A 13 -9.40 -14.95 5.26
C LYS A 13 -10.02 -13.88 4.38
N ALA A 14 -9.50 -13.70 3.16
CA ALA A 14 -10.04 -12.76 2.18
C ALA A 14 -11.48 -13.14 1.77
N GLN A 15 -12.35 -12.14 1.67
CA GLN A 15 -13.76 -12.25 1.27
C GLN A 15 -14.08 -11.14 0.25
N PRO A 16 -13.55 -11.22 -0.98
CA PRO A 16 -13.85 -10.25 -2.04
C PRO A 16 -15.27 -10.44 -2.59
N GLU A 17 -15.82 -9.38 -3.19
CA GLU A 17 -17.08 -9.45 -3.95
C GLU A 17 -16.89 -10.18 -5.29
N ASP A 18 -17.99 -10.58 -5.94
CA ASP A 18 -17.96 -11.41 -7.16
C ASP A 18 -17.21 -10.77 -8.35
N ASP A 19 -17.17 -9.44 -8.41
CA ASP A 19 -16.49 -8.67 -9.45
C ASP A 19 -15.05 -8.26 -9.08
N GLU A 20 -14.63 -8.48 -7.83
CA GLU A 20 -13.30 -8.12 -7.36
C GLU A 20 -12.24 -9.15 -7.74
N ARG A 21 -11.18 -8.67 -8.41
CA ARG A 21 -10.01 -9.48 -8.76
C ARG A 21 -8.75 -8.92 -8.13
N ILE A 22 -8.59 -9.15 -6.83
CA ILE A 22 -7.50 -8.61 -6.02
C ILE A 22 -6.46 -9.69 -5.73
N LYS A 23 -5.18 -9.35 -5.89
CA LYS A 23 -4.04 -10.17 -5.45
C LYS A 23 -3.22 -9.40 -4.44
N THR A 24 -2.87 -10.03 -3.33
CA THR A 24 -2.04 -9.43 -2.29
C THR A 24 -0.60 -9.89 -2.41
N ARG A 25 0.33 -8.98 -2.13
CA ARG A 25 1.76 -9.26 -2.03
C ARG A 25 2.37 -8.34 -0.98
N PHE A 26 3.32 -8.87 -0.21
CA PHE A 26 4.15 -8.06 0.68
C PHE A 26 5.34 -7.50 -0.07
N PHE A 27 5.66 -6.25 0.21
CA PHE A 27 6.83 -5.54 -0.29
C PHE A 27 7.59 -4.97 0.92
N PRO A 28 8.93 -5.05 0.94
CA PRO A 28 9.74 -4.21 1.81
C PRO A 28 9.41 -2.73 1.56
N PHE A 29 9.29 -1.94 2.62
CA PHE A 29 8.95 -0.52 2.48
C PHE A 29 9.92 0.26 1.56
N PRO A 30 11.26 0.07 1.63
CA PRO A 30 12.18 0.74 0.70
C PRO A 30 11.96 0.38 -0.77
N GLU A 31 11.51 -0.85 -1.06
CA GLU A 31 11.19 -1.27 -2.43
C GLU A 31 9.94 -0.54 -2.94
N ALA A 32 8.90 -0.42 -2.11
CA ALA A 32 7.69 0.30 -2.45
C ALA A 32 7.96 1.80 -2.69
N LEU A 33 8.84 2.43 -1.89
CA LEU A 33 9.27 3.81 -2.12
C LEU A 33 10.03 3.97 -3.44
N ARG A 34 10.94 3.04 -3.76
CA ARG A 34 11.64 3.05 -5.05
C ARG A 34 10.65 2.95 -6.21
N MET A 35 9.65 2.08 -6.10
CA MET A 35 8.57 1.94 -7.09
C MET A 35 7.71 3.21 -7.22
N ALA A 36 7.52 3.96 -6.14
CA ALA A 36 6.83 5.24 -6.17
C ALA A 36 7.67 6.32 -6.88
N GLN A 37 8.98 6.35 -6.61
CA GLN A 37 9.91 7.32 -7.19
C GLN A 37 10.19 7.06 -8.68
N ASP A 38 10.28 5.80 -9.09
CA ASP A 38 10.57 5.41 -10.48
C ASP A 38 9.32 5.36 -11.38
N GLY A 39 8.13 5.62 -10.83
CA GLY A 39 6.87 5.67 -11.56
C GLY A 39 6.26 4.30 -11.87
N SER A 40 6.78 3.21 -11.28
CA SER A 40 6.12 1.90 -11.33
C SER A 40 4.77 1.92 -10.62
N ILE A 41 4.65 2.68 -9.53
CA ILE A 41 3.38 3.01 -8.89
C ILE A 41 2.96 4.41 -9.35
N GLN A 42 1.73 4.53 -9.86
CA GLN A 42 1.19 5.80 -10.38
C GLN A 42 -0.12 6.21 -9.70
N ASP A 43 -0.71 5.32 -8.90
CA ASP A 43 -1.95 5.62 -8.19
C ASP A 43 -1.72 6.71 -7.14
N ALA A 44 -2.48 7.80 -7.26
CA ALA A 44 -2.29 9.00 -6.45
C ALA A 44 -2.45 8.74 -4.94
N LYS A 45 -3.38 7.87 -4.54
CA LYS A 45 -3.64 7.58 -3.12
C LYS A 45 -2.52 6.75 -2.51
N THR A 46 -1.99 5.81 -3.29
CA THR A 46 -0.84 4.99 -2.92
C THR A 46 0.42 5.86 -2.79
N LEU A 47 0.69 6.72 -3.78
CA LEU A 47 1.84 7.64 -3.76
C LEU A 47 1.78 8.58 -2.56
N ALA A 48 0.63 9.23 -2.33
CA ALA A 48 0.45 10.13 -1.20
C ALA A 48 0.67 9.41 0.14
N SER A 49 0.19 8.18 0.28
CA SER A 49 0.35 7.39 1.52
C SER A 49 1.80 6.96 1.76
N LEU A 50 2.51 6.53 0.70
CA LEU A 50 3.91 6.11 0.80
C LEU A 50 4.83 7.28 1.18
N PHE A 51 4.69 8.43 0.50
CA PHE A 51 5.51 9.61 0.81
C PHE A 51 5.15 10.24 2.15
N TRP A 52 3.87 10.19 2.56
CA TRP A 52 3.49 10.60 3.91
C TRP A 52 4.21 9.76 4.97
N LEU A 53 4.21 8.43 4.82
CA LEU A 53 4.86 7.52 5.78
C LEU A 53 6.38 7.72 5.81
N ASP A 54 7.01 7.97 4.65
CA ASP A 54 8.44 8.30 4.56
C ASP A 54 8.79 9.60 5.29
N SER A 55 7.92 10.62 5.20
CA SER A 55 8.12 11.91 5.89
C SER A 55 7.80 11.89 7.39
N ALA A 56 7.12 10.85 7.88
CA ALA A 56 6.69 10.74 9.26
C ALA A 56 7.79 10.22 10.21
N PHE A 57 8.93 9.83 9.67
CA PHE A 57 10.11 9.31 10.37
C PHE A 57 11.40 9.94 9.82
#